data_AF-A0A950C1X7-F1
#
_entry.id   AF-A0A950C1X7-F1
#
_cell.length_a   1.000
_cell.length_b   1.000
_cell.length_c   1.000
_cell.angle_alpha   90.00
_cell.angle_beta   90.00
_cell.angle_gamma   90.00
#
_symmetry.space_group_name_H-M   'P 1'
#
loop_
_entity.id
_entity.type
_entity.pdbx_description
1 polymer ?
#
loop_
_entity_poly.entity_id
_entity_poly.type
_entity_poly.pdbx_seq_one_letter_code
_entity_poly.pdbx_strand_id
1 'polypeptide(L)'
;MSHADLDSHSVAELQNGGVVNVPSRKADHIRINLQEDVSSKGVDSGFDEYRFTHRALPEIDLDDVDTTTSLFGRLLAAPLFISCMTGGTHEARRINRNLARVAQELGLAIGVGSGRALLEHPHLADSYDVRPLAPDVVLFANLGAVQLNRGYGVAECATLVRRLRADALVLHLNALQEALQPGGDTCFAGLLEKIARLCDGLDVPVVVKEVGWGIAPDLVRDLFAAGVQAVDVAGAGGTSWSEVERHRIAEPSRQRVAAAFSDWGISTVQCLRDARAVAPDGVIFASGGVRNGVDVAKAIALGADVVGIAGPFLRAAADGVSAVRDLAHEVIEVLRISMFGIGAASIAELRRTPWLRRRGEASSSPRVGRLQYATSGAGSFLDITDDVSSIVRSSGVREGVVHVYSTHTTAAVRVNENEELLLRDFARFLERLAPAGNGVYEHDDFARRVNLPPNEPVNGHAHCRHLLLSSSETLPLVDGRLALGVWQRIFLVELCSPRERTVVVQVVGT
;
A
#
# COMPACT_ATOMS: atom_id res chain seq x y z
N MET A 1 -18.25 73.01 -8.92
CA MET A 1 -18.98 72.39 -10.05
C MET A 1 -17.96 72.37 -11.18
N SER A 2 -17.24 71.29 -11.48
CA SER A 2 -17.63 69.96 -11.99
C SER A 2 -16.90 69.77 -13.33
N HIS A 3 -16.23 68.62 -13.51
CA HIS A 3 -16.02 67.82 -14.74
C HIS A 3 -15.60 68.53 -16.06
N ALA A 4 -14.71 68.03 -16.92
CA ALA A 4 -14.07 66.72 -17.11
C ALA A 4 -12.88 66.88 -18.09
N ASP A 5 -12.28 65.73 -18.43
CA ASP A 5 -11.47 65.43 -19.61
C ASP A 5 -9.97 65.77 -19.57
N LEU A 6 -9.19 64.80 -19.09
CA LEU A 6 -7.78 64.64 -19.43
C LEU A 6 -7.59 63.36 -20.25
N ASP A 7 -6.83 63.55 -21.32
CA ASP A 7 -6.63 62.69 -22.47
C ASP A 7 -6.08 61.30 -22.15
N SER A 8 -6.62 60.35 -22.91
CA SER A 8 -6.45 58.92 -22.84
C SER A 8 -5.38 58.41 -23.81
N HIS A 9 -4.16 58.94 -23.82
CA HIS A 9 -3.07 58.40 -24.65
C HIS A 9 -1.71 58.43 -23.94
N SER A 10 -1.48 57.51 -22.99
CA SER A 10 -0.11 57.10 -22.61
C SER A 10 0.00 55.75 -21.87
N VAL A 11 -1.06 54.93 -21.83
CA VAL A 11 -1.04 53.64 -21.10
C VAL A 11 -1.39 52.49 -22.04
N ALA A 12 -0.57 52.27 -23.06
CA ALA A 12 -0.76 51.13 -23.96
C ALA A 12 0.54 50.72 -24.65
N GLU A 13 1.64 50.46 -23.92
CA GLU A 13 2.84 49.87 -24.54
C GLU A 13 3.83 49.16 -23.60
N LEU A 14 3.35 48.60 -22.48
CA LEU A 14 4.16 47.73 -21.59
C LEU A 14 3.45 46.42 -21.25
N GLN A 15 2.95 45.73 -22.27
CA GLN A 15 2.52 44.33 -22.18
C GLN A 15 3.10 43.53 -23.35
N ASN A 16 4.39 43.20 -23.27
CA ASN A 16 4.96 42.09 -24.03
C ASN A 16 6.18 41.54 -23.27
N GLY A 17 5.95 40.44 -22.55
CA GLY A 17 6.94 39.70 -21.79
C GLY A 17 6.22 38.72 -20.86
N GLY A 18 6.19 37.44 -21.23
CA GLY A 18 5.47 36.36 -20.54
C GLY A 18 6.01 36.04 -19.16
N VAL A 19 5.75 36.91 -18.18
CA VAL A 19 6.02 36.68 -16.76
C VAL A 19 4.71 36.32 -16.08
N VAL A 20 4.57 35.05 -15.68
CA VAL A 20 3.45 34.60 -14.85
C VAL A 20 3.53 35.31 -13.50
N ASN A 21 2.50 36.08 -13.13
CA ASN A 21 2.41 36.75 -11.84
C ASN A 21 2.19 35.71 -10.72
N VAL A 22 3.27 35.26 -10.07
CA VAL A 22 3.30 34.20 -9.05
C VAL A 22 2.31 34.44 -7.89
N PRO A 23 2.18 35.66 -7.33
CA PRO A 23 1.14 35.99 -6.34
C PRO A 23 -0.30 35.66 -6.76
N SER A 24 -0.67 35.91 -8.02
CA SER A 24 -2.02 35.63 -8.55
C SER A 24 -2.31 34.13 -8.58
N ARG A 25 -1.33 33.32 -9.00
CA ARG A 25 -1.48 31.86 -9.09
C ARG A 25 -1.74 31.21 -7.73
N LYS A 26 -1.00 31.63 -6.70
CA LYS A 26 -1.16 31.07 -5.36
C LYS A 26 -2.51 31.41 -4.72
N ALA A 27 -3.02 32.61 -4.99
CA ALA A 27 -4.38 32.99 -4.59
C ALA A 27 -5.44 32.13 -5.28
N ASP A 28 -5.29 31.87 -6.59
CA ASP A 28 -6.19 30.97 -7.31
C ASP A 28 -6.18 29.55 -6.75
N HIS A 29 -5.00 28.98 -6.47
CA HIS A 29 -4.89 27.65 -5.89
C HIS A 29 -5.62 27.54 -4.55
N ILE A 30 -5.51 28.54 -3.67
CA ILE A 30 -6.26 28.57 -2.40
C ILE A 30 -7.76 28.64 -2.70
N ARG A 31 -8.19 29.64 -3.48
CA ARG A 31 -9.61 29.86 -3.79
C ARG A 31 -10.27 28.60 -4.37
N ILE A 32 -9.64 27.99 -5.38
CA ILE A 32 -10.17 26.81 -6.07
C ILE A 32 -10.27 25.61 -5.14
N ASN A 33 -9.27 25.35 -4.30
CA ASN A 33 -9.34 24.26 -3.33
C ASN A 33 -10.39 24.49 -2.22
N LEU A 34 -10.80 25.73 -1.99
CA LEU A 34 -11.83 26.08 -1.01
C LEU A 34 -13.25 26.09 -1.61
N GLN A 35 -13.39 26.46 -2.88
CA GLN A 35 -14.69 26.82 -3.47
C GLN A 35 -15.14 25.86 -4.57
N GLU A 36 -14.23 25.12 -5.20
CA GLU A 36 -14.54 24.25 -6.33
C GLU A 36 -14.45 22.77 -5.94
N ASP A 37 -15.13 21.92 -6.71
CA ASP A 37 -14.91 20.48 -6.63
C ASP A 37 -13.61 20.10 -7.34
N VAL A 38 -12.60 19.79 -6.53
CA VAL A 38 -11.27 19.35 -6.94
C VAL A 38 -10.98 17.91 -6.52
N SER A 39 -12.01 17.13 -6.21
CA SER A 39 -11.84 15.72 -5.90
C SER A 39 -11.40 14.92 -7.12
N SER A 40 -10.53 13.94 -6.90
CA SER A 40 -10.18 12.93 -7.92
C SER A 40 -11.45 12.28 -8.48
N LYS A 41 -11.47 12.03 -9.79
CA LYS A 41 -12.59 11.39 -10.48
C LYS A 41 -12.17 9.98 -10.83
N GLY A 42 -13.04 8.97 -10.73
CA GLY A 42 -12.73 7.61 -11.18
C GLY A 42 -11.63 6.83 -10.41
N VAL A 43 -10.88 7.48 -9.51
CA VAL A 43 -9.86 6.86 -8.66
C VAL A 43 -10.09 7.22 -7.20
N ASP A 44 -10.11 6.22 -6.33
CA ASP A 44 -10.20 6.38 -4.88
C ASP A 44 -8.82 6.21 -4.20
N SER A 45 -8.75 6.53 -2.91
CA SER A 45 -7.50 6.41 -2.14
C SER A 45 -7.18 4.97 -1.71
N GLY A 46 -8.09 4.02 -1.96
CA GLY A 46 -7.98 2.61 -1.60
C GLY A 46 -8.26 2.28 -0.13
N PHE A 47 -8.43 3.26 0.77
CA PHE A 47 -8.71 2.98 2.20
C PHE A 47 -10.02 2.24 2.42
N ASP A 48 -10.99 2.39 1.51
CA ASP A 48 -12.29 1.73 1.58
C ASP A 48 -12.23 0.24 1.23
N GLU A 49 -11.11 -0.24 0.68
CA GLU A 49 -10.84 -1.66 0.51
C GLU A 49 -10.42 -2.35 1.81
N TYR A 50 -10.05 -1.61 2.86
CA TYR A 50 -9.53 -2.21 4.09
C TYR A 50 -10.48 -2.02 5.27
N ARG A 51 -10.61 -3.05 6.11
CA ARG A 51 -11.43 -3.04 7.33
C ARG A 51 -10.65 -3.63 8.49
N PHE A 52 -10.78 -2.98 9.64
CA PHE A 52 -10.34 -3.57 10.89
C PHE A 52 -11.34 -4.62 11.36
N THR A 53 -10.83 -5.74 11.84
CA THR A 53 -11.58 -6.73 12.59
C THR A 53 -11.74 -6.21 14.01
N HIS A 54 -12.95 -5.76 14.34
CA HIS A 54 -13.24 -5.21 15.66
C HIS A 54 -12.96 -6.24 16.76
N ARG A 55 -12.35 -5.77 17.85
CA ARG A 55 -12.13 -6.54 19.07
C ARG A 55 -13.17 -6.15 20.10
N ALA A 56 -14.21 -6.98 20.25
CA ALA A 56 -15.25 -6.77 21.25
C ALA A 56 -14.73 -6.82 22.70
N LEU A 57 -13.60 -7.49 22.91
CA LEU A 57 -12.80 -7.46 24.12
C LEU A 57 -11.39 -7.00 23.72
N PRO A 58 -11.10 -5.68 23.81
CA PRO A 58 -9.80 -5.14 23.39
C PRO A 58 -8.68 -5.38 24.42
N GLU A 59 -9.02 -5.73 25.67
CA GLU A 59 -8.08 -6.03 26.78
C GLU A 59 -7.05 -4.93 27.09
N ILE A 60 -7.38 -3.67 26.76
CA ILE A 60 -6.62 -2.46 27.08
C ILE A 60 -7.58 -1.37 27.54
N ASP A 61 -7.10 -0.39 28.30
CA ASP A 61 -7.86 0.81 28.63
C ASP A 61 -7.69 1.89 27.56
N LEU A 62 -8.78 2.58 27.23
CA LEU A 62 -8.74 3.67 26.24
C LEU A 62 -7.83 4.82 26.71
N ASP A 63 -7.76 5.05 28.03
CA ASP A 63 -6.96 6.12 28.60
C ASP A 63 -5.46 5.94 28.38
N ASP A 64 -5.02 4.69 28.31
CA ASP A 64 -3.62 4.27 28.15
C ASP A 64 -3.18 4.19 26.68
N VAL A 65 -4.08 4.44 25.72
CA VAL A 65 -3.72 4.41 24.29
C VAL A 65 -2.81 5.59 23.94
N ASP A 66 -1.58 5.25 23.58
CA ASP A 66 -0.51 6.19 23.23
C ASP A 66 -0.39 6.37 21.71
N THR A 67 -0.68 7.57 21.23
CA THR A 67 -0.54 7.95 19.81
C THR A 67 0.83 8.53 19.48
N THR A 68 1.75 8.65 20.43
CA THR A 68 3.04 9.28 20.17
C THR A 68 3.90 8.47 19.20
N THR A 69 4.72 9.19 18.42
CA THR A 69 5.69 8.60 17.50
C THR A 69 6.93 9.48 17.39
N SER A 70 7.97 9.00 16.71
CA SER A 70 9.19 9.79 16.46
C SER A 70 9.41 10.00 14.96
N LEU A 71 9.87 11.20 14.61
CA LEU A 71 10.24 11.58 13.26
C LEU A 71 11.55 12.37 13.29
N PHE A 72 12.59 11.89 12.61
CA PHE A 72 13.92 12.50 12.60
C PHE A 72 14.48 12.82 14.00
N GLY A 73 14.23 11.93 14.96
CA GLY A 73 14.66 12.09 16.35
C GLY A 73 13.84 13.07 17.18
N ARG A 74 12.72 13.59 16.66
CA ARG A 74 11.76 14.45 17.36
C ARG A 74 10.50 13.68 17.70
N LEU A 75 9.93 13.93 18.87
CA LEU A 75 8.66 13.33 19.29
C LEU A 75 7.48 14.10 18.64
N LEU A 76 6.51 13.36 18.12
CA LEU A 76 5.20 13.87 17.72
C LEU A 76 4.13 13.27 18.65
N ALA A 77 3.13 14.05 19.04
CA ALA A 77 2.05 13.56 19.90
C ALA A 77 1.09 12.61 19.16
N ALA A 78 1.05 12.70 17.83
CA ALA A 78 0.32 11.81 16.94
C ALA A 78 1.11 11.64 15.64
N PRO A 79 0.95 10.54 14.87
CA PRO A 79 1.66 10.32 13.61
C PRO A 79 1.05 11.14 12.46
N LEU A 80 0.85 12.44 12.68
CA LEU A 80 0.17 13.35 11.78
C LEU A 80 1.10 14.45 11.28
N PHE A 81 0.98 14.75 10.00
CA PHE A 81 1.65 15.82 9.30
C PHE A 81 0.63 16.72 8.60
N ILE A 82 0.57 17.99 9.00
CA ILE A 82 -0.15 19.01 8.25
C ILE A 82 0.67 19.31 6.99
N SER A 83 0.24 18.77 5.86
CA SER A 83 1.05 18.73 4.63
C SER A 83 1.31 20.12 4.04
N CYS A 84 2.33 20.23 3.19
CA CYS A 84 2.73 21.46 2.50
C CYS A 84 1.59 21.99 1.60
N MET A 85 1.17 23.24 1.79
CA MET A 85 0.03 23.82 1.04
C MET A 85 0.31 25.21 0.48
N THR A 86 0.57 26.21 1.33
CA THR A 86 0.53 27.62 0.88
C THR A 86 1.58 28.53 1.52
N GLY A 87 1.70 29.74 0.99
CA GLY A 87 2.60 30.82 1.40
C GLY A 87 2.78 31.83 0.26
N GLY A 88 3.03 33.10 0.53
CA GLY A 88 3.25 34.13 -0.50
C GLY A 88 2.06 35.06 -0.79
N THR A 89 0.95 34.95 -0.05
CA THR A 89 -0.18 35.88 -0.10
C THR A 89 -0.62 36.26 1.32
N HIS A 90 -1.43 37.32 1.46
CA HIS A 90 -2.00 37.70 2.76
C HIS A 90 -2.90 36.60 3.35
N GLU A 91 -3.72 35.97 2.50
CA GLU A 91 -4.56 34.84 2.93
C GLU A 91 -3.72 33.63 3.35
N ALA A 92 -2.66 33.32 2.59
CA ALA A 92 -1.73 32.26 2.94
C ALA A 92 -1.05 32.50 4.30
N ARG A 93 -0.70 33.75 4.63
CA ARG A 93 -0.19 34.13 5.95
C ARG A 93 -1.18 33.76 7.05
N ARG A 94 -2.46 34.11 6.89
CA ARG A 94 -3.51 33.79 7.87
C ARG A 94 -3.62 32.28 8.06
N ILE A 95 -3.69 31.52 6.97
CA ILE A 95 -3.78 30.06 6.97
C ILE A 95 -2.58 29.44 7.69
N ASN A 96 -1.35 29.78 7.29
CA ASN A 96 -0.13 29.23 7.88
C ASN A 96 -0.04 29.51 9.38
N ARG A 97 -0.45 30.70 9.85
CA ARG A 97 -0.47 31.02 11.28
C ARG A 97 -1.55 30.27 12.07
N ASN A 98 -2.69 29.97 11.46
CA ASN A 98 -3.73 29.15 12.10
C ASN A 98 -3.24 27.71 12.26
N LEU A 99 -2.68 27.12 11.19
CA LEU A 99 -2.12 25.77 11.21
C LEU A 99 -0.98 25.63 12.22
N ALA A 100 -0.04 26.58 12.23
CA ALA A 100 1.13 26.52 13.10
C ALA A 100 0.78 26.58 14.60
N ARG A 101 -0.21 27.41 14.99
CA ARG A 101 -0.65 27.48 16.39
C ARG A 101 -1.18 26.13 16.88
N VAL A 102 -2.00 25.46 16.06
CA VAL A 102 -2.55 24.16 16.43
C VAL A 102 -1.49 23.07 16.37
N ALA A 103 -0.59 23.10 15.38
CA ALA A 103 0.53 22.17 15.33
C ALA A 103 1.40 22.25 16.58
N GLN A 104 1.67 23.46 17.08
CA GLN A 104 2.39 23.67 18.35
C GLN A 104 1.59 23.15 19.55
N GLU A 105 0.30 23.51 19.63
CA GLU A 105 -0.58 23.12 20.73
C GLU A 105 -0.68 21.59 20.87
N LEU A 106 -0.74 20.89 19.74
CA LEU A 106 -0.98 19.44 19.68
C LEU A 106 0.27 18.63 19.34
N GLY A 107 1.46 19.23 19.29
CA GLY A 107 2.72 18.53 19.00
C GLY A 107 2.74 17.79 17.65
N LEU A 108 2.23 18.42 16.59
CA LEU A 108 2.13 17.85 15.24
C LEU A 108 3.21 18.39 14.31
N ALA A 109 3.57 17.61 13.28
CA ALA A 109 4.43 18.09 12.21
C ALA A 109 3.67 19.02 11.25
N ILE A 110 4.35 20.01 10.68
CA ILE A 110 3.74 20.97 9.73
C ILE A 110 4.69 21.35 8.60
N GLY A 111 4.16 21.41 7.37
CA GLY A 111 4.87 21.93 6.21
C GLY A 111 4.25 23.22 5.67
N VAL A 112 5.10 24.17 5.29
CA VAL A 112 4.66 25.36 4.53
C VAL A 112 4.65 25.06 3.04
N GLY A 113 3.93 25.85 2.25
CA GLY A 113 3.93 25.72 0.79
C GLY A 113 5.28 26.11 0.16
N SER A 114 5.39 25.87 -1.16
CA SER A 114 6.62 26.12 -1.93
C SER A 114 7.23 27.51 -1.68
N GLY A 115 8.45 27.50 -1.17
CA GLY A 115 9.28 28.66 -0.83
C GLY A 115 9.93 29.34 -2.04
N ARG A 116 9.66 28.91 -3.28
CA ARG A 116 10.15 29.58 -4.50
C ARG A 116 9.88 31.09 -4.47
N ALA A 117 8.63 31.47 -4.20
CA ALA A 117 8.23 32.88 -4.15
C ALA A 117 8.94 33.64 -3.01
N LEU A 118 9.29 32.98 -1.89
CA LEU A 118 10.06 33.60 -0.82
C LEU A 118 11.52 33.86 -1.22
N LEU A 119 12.11 32.95 -1.99
CA LEU A 119 13.48 33.11 -2.50
C LEU A 119 13.55 34.23 -3.54
N GLU A 120 12.57 34.31 -4.44
CA GLU A 120 12.45 35.36 -5.46
C GLU A 120 12.04 36.73 -4.86
N HIS A 121 11.20 36.72 -3.82
CA HIS A 121 10.62 37.92 -3.21
C HIS A 121 10.73 37.88 -1.68
N PRO A 122 11.87 38.33 -1.10
CA PRO A 122 12.11 38.26 0.34
C PRO A 122 11.08 38.99 1.23
N HIS A 123 10.38 40.00 0.70
CA HIS A 123 9.33 40.72 1.43
C HIS A 123 8.11 39.83 1.77
N LEU A 124 7.97 38.66 1.13
CA LEU A 124 6.92 37.69 1.42
C LEU A 124 7.21 36.82 2.67
N ALA A 125 8.36 37.01 3.34
CA ALA A 125 8.81 36.19 4.49
C ALA A 125 7.73 36.00 5.57
N ASP A 126 7.02 37.06 5.91
CA ASP A 126 5.98 37.07 6.94
C ASP A 126 4.77 36.17 6.62
N SER A 127 4.61 35.72 5.37
CA SER A 127 3.61 34.72 5.00
C SER A 127 4.05 33.26 5.20
N TYR A 128 5.34 33.02 5.45
CA TYR A 128 5.93 31.70 5.71
C TYR A 128 6.50 31.56 7.13
N ASP A 129 6.86 32.67 7.78
CA ASP A 129 7.51 32.65 9.11
C ASP A 129 6.52 32.28 10.22
N VAL A 130 6.35 30.98 10.39
CA VAL A 130 5.50 30.38 11.43
C VAL A 130 6.27 29.97 12.69
N ARG A 131 7.59 29.89 12.61
CA ARG A 131 8.44 29.40 13.70
C ARG A 131 8.25 30.15 15.04
N PRO A 132 7.97 31.47 15.10
CA PRO A 132 7.68 32.14 16.37
C PRO A 132 6.39 31.66 17.06
N LEU A 133 5.44 31.09 16.29
CA LEU A 133 4.20 30.51 16.81
C LEU A 133 4.35 29.01 17.13
N ALA A 134 5.33 28.35 16.52
CA ALA A 134 5.56 26.93 16.63
C ALA A 134 7.06 26.61 16.78
N PRO A 135 7.66 26.98 17.93
CA PRO A 135 9.09 26.78 18.17
C PRO A 135 9.50 25.30 18.24
N ASP A 136 8.61 24.41 18.68
CA ASP A 136 8.95 23.03 19.04
C ASP A 136 8.54 22.00 17.98
N VAL A 137 7.69 22.39 17.03
CA VAL A 137 7.19 21.48 15.98
C VAL A 137 8.28 21.12 14.99
N VAL A 138 8.18 19.92 14.40
CA VAL A 138 8.94 19.58 13.20
C VAL A 138 8.38 20.38 12.03
N LEU A 139 9.14 21.39 11.59
CA LEU A 139 8.75 22.30 10.52
C LEU A 139 9.44 21.92 9.20
N PHE A 140 8.65 21.74 8.16
CA PHE A 140 9.13 21.43 6.83
C PHE A 140 9.12 22.66 5.92
N ALA A 141 10.29 23.02 5.39
CA ALA A 141 10.37 23.88 4.21
C ALA A 141 9.93 23.09 2.97
N ASN A 142 9.55 23.78 1.89
CA ASN A 142 9.11 23.11 0.67
C ASN A 142 9.65 23.82 -0.58
N LEU A 143 10.10 23.06 -1.58
CA LEU A 143 10.47 23.56 -2.90
C LEU A 143 10.09 22.54 -3.97
N GLY A 144 9.81 23.00 -5.20
CA GLY A 144 9.57 22.07 -6.31
C GLY A 144 10.88 21.49 -6.81
N ALA A 145 10.95 20.17 -6.97
CA ALA A 145 12.17 19.50 -7.43
C ALA A 145 12.64 20.04 -8.79
N VAL A 146 11.70 20.44 -9.66
CA VAL A 146 12.00 21.03 -10.98
C VAL A 146 12.83 22.31 -10.89
N GLN A 147 12.81 23.03 -9.77
CA GLN A 147 13.62 24.23 -9.59
C GLN A 147 15.13 23.93 -9.59
N LEU A 148 15.53 22.68 -9.29
CA LEU A 148 16.91 22.22 -9.44
C LEU A 148 17.40 22.26 -10.90
N ASN A 149 16.47 22.26 -11.87
CA ASN A 149 16.73 22.49 -13.29
C ASN A 149 16.57 23.95 -13.72
N ARG A 150 16.25 24.85 -12.78
CA ARG A 150 16.06 26.29 -13.01
C ARG A 150 17.05 27.17 -12.24
N GLY A 151 18.21 26.62 -11.89
CA GLY A 151 19.30 27.36 -11.26
C GLY A 151 19.34 27.31 -9.73
N TYR A 152 18.42 26.58 -9.09
CA TYR A 152 18.47 26.35 -7.65
C TYR A 152 19.36 25.14 -7.35
N GLY A 153 20.13 25.20 -6.27
CA GLY A 153 20.94 24.10 -5.77
C GLY A 153 20.98 24.06 -4.25
N VAL A 154 22.05 23.49 -3.71
CA VAL A 154 22.26 23.33 -2.26
C VAL A 154 22.20 24.68 -1.54
N ALA A 155 22.82 25.73 -2.09
CA ALA A 155 22.90 27.05 -1.46
C ALA A 155 21.52 27.72 -1.30
N GLU A 156 20.67 27.65 -2.32
CA GLU A 156 19.32 28.23 -2.29
C GLU A 156 18.43 27.43 -1.33
N CYS A 157 18.53 26.10 -1.35
CA CYS A 157 17.80 25.22 -0.45
C CYS A 157 18.21 25.44 1.02
N ALA A 158 19.51 25.52 1.30
CA ALA A 158 20.04 25.83 2.63
C ALA A 158 19.60 27.24 3.09
N THR A 159 19.55 28.21 2.17
CA THR A 159 19.03 29.54 2.46
C THR A 159 17.55 29.51 2.83
N LEU A 160 16.74 28.73 2.12
CA LEU A 160 15.31 28.56 2.43
C LEU A 160 15.13 27.92 3.81
N VAL A 161 15.79 26.79 4.06
CA VAL A 161 15.76 26.07 5.34
C VAL A 161 16.14 27.01 6.49
N ARG A 162 17.28 27.70 6.38
CA ARG A 162 17.77 28.62 7.42
C ARG A 162 16.82 29.80 7.65
N ARG A 163 16.27 30.40 6.60
CA ARG A 163 15.32 31.53 6.72
C ARG A 163 14.06 31.13 7.46
N LEU A 164 13.53 29.95 7.14
CA LEU A 164 12.33 29.41 7.80
C LEU A 164 12.64 28.76 9.14
N ARG A 165 13.93 28.58 9.45
CA ARG A 165 14.42 27.77 10.58
C ARG A 165 13.81 26.37 10.53
N ALA A 166 13.64 25.78 9.35
CA ALA A 166 12.98 24.49 9.16
C ALA A 166 13.88 23.32 9.62
N ASP A 167 13.27 22.24 10.08
CA ASP A 167 13.97 21.02 10.51
C ASP A 167 14.22 20.05 9.35
N ALA A 168 13.50 20.19 8.24
CA ALA A 168 13.61 19.36 7.05
C ALA A 168 13.18 20.11 5.78
N LEU A 169 13.59 19.62 4.62
CA LEU A 169 13.19 20.15 3.31
C LEU A 169 12.36 19.11 2.54
N VAL A 170 11.15 19.48 2.14
CA VAL A 170 10.35 18.72 1.19
C VAL A 170 10.64 19.19 -0.23
N LEU A 171 11.03 18.25 -1.09
CA LEU A 171 11.01 18.42 -2.54
C LEU A 171 9.74 17.79 -3.12
N HIS A 172 8.84 18.62 -3.65
CA HIS A 172 7.65 18.08 -4.30
C HIS A 172 7.92 17.75 -5.78
N LEU A 173 7.36 16.63 -6.22
CA LEU A 173 7.28 16.16 -7.60
C LEU A 173 5.87 16.46 -8.10
N ASN A 174 5.76 17.29 -9.13
CA ASN A 174 4.48 17.75 -9.66
C ASN A 174 4.48 17.82 -11.19
N ALA A 175 5.18 16.88 -11.86
CA ALA A 175 5.41 16.92 -13.30
C ALA A 175 4.12 17.07 -14.13
N LEU A 176 3.06 16.33 -13.76
CA LEU A 176 1.78 16.42 -14.44
C LEU A 176 1.09 17.77 -14.19
N GLN A 177 1.15 18.30 -12.97
CA GLN A 177 0.66 19.65 -12.67
C GLN A 177 1.38 20.70 -13.53
N GLU A 178 2.71 20.62 -13.62
CA GLU A 178 3.52 21.54 -14.43
C GLU A 178 3.20 21.43 -15.93
N ALA A 179 2.90 20.23 -16.42
CA ALA A 179 2.49 20.01 -17.82
C ALA A 179 1.09 20.58 -18.14
N LEU A 180 0.18 20.57 -17.17
CA LEU A 180 -1.19 21.07 -17.34
C LEU A 180 -1.30 22.57 -17.11
N GLN A 181 -0.54 23.14 -16.18
CA GLN A 181 -0.65 24.55 -15.85
C GLN A 181 -0.06 25.44 -16.96
N PRO A 182 -0.70 26.57 -17.30
CA PRO A 182 -0.12 27.54 -18.22
C PRO A 182 1.24 28.07 -17.73
N GLY A 183 2.29 27.89 -18.55
CA GLY A 183 3.64 28.36 -18.23
C GLY A 183 4.39 27.53 -17.18
N GLY A 184 3.98 26.28 -16.96
CA GLY A 184 4.66 25.39 -16.03
C GLY A 184 6.08 25.00 -16.46
N ASP A 185 6.91 24.69 -15.47
CA ASP A 185 8.25 24.19 -15.60
C ASP A 185 8.24 22.67 -15.86
N THR A 186 8.46 22.24 -17.11
CA THR A 186 8.37 20.82 -17.49
C THR A 186 9.71 20.10 -17.64
N CYS A 187 10.83 20.78 -17.34
CA CYS A 187 12.16 20.20 -17.45
C CYS A 187 12.47 19.28 -16.24
N PHE A 188 12.00 18.03 -16.26
CA PHE A 188 12.19 17.04 -15.18
C PHE A 188 13.37 16.07 -15.41
N ALA A 189 14.05 16.16 -16.55
CA ALA A 189 15.18 15.29 -16.87
C ALA A 189 16.35 15.47 -15.88
N GLY A 190 16.98 14.36 -15.48
CA GLY A 190 18.20 14.37 -14.64
C GLY A 190 18.01 14.87 -13.21
N LEU A 191 16.77 14.94 -12.69
CA LEU A 191 16.52 15.44 -11.34
C LEU A 191 17.04 14.50 -10.24
N LEU A 192 17.04 13.18 -10.44
CA LEU A 192 17.47 12.23 -9.40
C LEU A 192 18.92 12.48 -8.92
N GLU A 193 19.85 12.69 -9.85
CA GLU A 193 21.25 13.04 -9.51
C GLU A 193 21.38 14.39 -8.80
N LYS A 194 20.46 15.32 -9.06
CA LYS A 194 20.43 16.63 -8.38
C LYS A 194 19.85 16.51 -6.98
N ILE A 195 18.85 15.65 -6.80
CA ILE A 195 18.32 15.29 -5.49
C ILE A 195 19.41 14.62 -4.66
N ALA A 196 20.18 13.69 -5.24
CA ALA A 196 21.31 13.04 -4.56
C ALA A 196 22.33 14.07 -4.03
N ARG A 197 22.80 14.96 -4.93
CA ARG A 197 23.70 16.07 -4.53
C ARG A 197 23.11 16.98 -3.46
N LEU A 198 21.80 17.13 -3.43
CA LEU A 198 21.13 17.92 -2.39
C LEU A 198 21.15 17.20 -1.04
N CYS A 199 20.88 15.89 -1.03
CA CYS A 199 20.93 15.07 0.17
C CYS A 199 22.33 15.06 0.78
N ASP A 200 23.38 15.02 -0.04
CA ASP A 200 24.78 15.11 0.41
C ASP A 200 25.16 16.49 0.96
N GLY A 201 24.50 17.55 0.49
CA GLY A 201 24.90 18.94 0.74
C GLY A 201 24.07 19.68 1.81
N LEU A 202 22.96 19.12 2.29
CA LEU A 202 22.11 19.73 3.29
C LEU A 202 22.27 19.07 4.65
N ASP A 203 22.36 19.90 5.70
CA ASP A 203 22.44 19.44 7.10
C ASP A 203 21.10 18.96 7.68
N VAL A 204 20.00 19.15 6.93
CA VAL A 204 18.65 18.74 7.33
C VAL A 204 18.13 17.61 6.44
N PRO A 205 17.24 16.74 6.95
CA PRO A 205 16.60 15.71 6.13
C PRO A 205 15.90 16.28 4.89
N VAL A 206 16.12 15.62 3.76
CA VAL A 206 15.38 15.82 2.52
C VAL A 206 14.27 14.77 2.43
N VAL A 207 13.05 15.25 2.21
CA VAL A 207 11.86 14.44 1.99
C VAL A 207 11.39 14.64 0.57
N VAL A 208 11.13 13.57 -0.16
CA VAL A 208 10.56 13.67 -1.51
C VAL A 208 9.09 13.30 -1.47
N LYS A 209 8.26 14.12 -2.11
CA LYS A 209 6.80 14.07 -2.01
C LYS A 209 6.15 14.17 -3.39
N GLU A 210 5.09 13.41 -3.67
CA GLU A 210 4.18 13.71 -4.80
C GLU A 210 3.09 14.72 -4.40
N VAL A 211 2.26 15.18 -5.31
CA VAL A 211 1.19 16.16 -5.05
C VAL A 211 -0.23 15.60 -5.18
N GLY A 212 -0.44 14.37 -5.66
CA GLY A 212 -1.73 13.71 -5.73
C GLY A 212 -1.89 12.57 -6.75
N TRP A 213 -0.80 12.09 -7.35
CA TRP A 213 -0.79 11.01 -8.34
C TRP A 213 0.00 9.76 -7.92
N GLY A 214 0.72 9.83 -6.80
CA GLY A 214 1.46 8.66 -6.28
C GLY A 214 2.88 8.52 -6.82
N ILE A 215 3.76 7.94 -6.00
CA ILE A 215 5.14 7.57 -6.37
C ILE A 215 5.19 6.06 -6.62
N ALA A 216 5.73 5.66 -7.77
CA ALA A 216 5.92 4.26 -8.13
C ALA A 216 7.09 3.61 -7.34
N PRO A 217 7.02 2.29 -7.06
CA PRO A 217 8.00 1.62 -6.18
C PRO A 217 9.44 1.67 -6.67
N ASP A 218 9.67 1.61 -7.98
CA ASP A 218 11.01 1.75 -8.56
C ASP A 218 11.62 3.11 -8.22
N LEU A 219 10.85 4.19 -8.37
CA LEU A 219 11.30 5.53 -7.97
C LEU A 219 11.50 5.66 -6.46
N VAL A 220 10.63 5.05 -5.63
CA VAL A 220 10.83 5.05 -4.16
C VAL A 220 12.19 4.46 -3.80
N ARG A 221 12.53 3.28 -4.35
CA ARG A 221 13.82 2.63 -4.13
C ARG A 221 14.98 3.53 -4.57
N ASP A 222 14.86 4.13 -5.76
CA ASP A 222 15.93 4.95 -6.33
C ASP A 222 16.12 6.26 -5.55
N LEU A 223 15.05 6.84 -4.98
CA LEU A 223 15.12 8.00 -4.09
C LEU A 223 15.85 7.69 -2.79
N PHE A 224 15.52 6.57 -2.12
CA PHE A 224 16.26 6.16 -0.92
C PHE A 224 17.74 5.85 -1.24
N ALA A 225 18.02 5.22 -2.39
CA ALA A 225 19.40 5.00 -2.84
C ALA A 225 20.16 6.32 -3.13
N ALA A 226 19.44 7.38 -3.50
CA ALA A 226 19.98 8.72 -3.67
C ALA A 226 20.16 9.50 -2.34
N GLY A 227 19.86 8.90 -1.19
CA GLY A 227 20.06 9.52 0.13
C GLY A 227 18.86 10.29 0.68
N VAL A 228 17.69 10.22 0.02
CA VAL A 228 16.44 10.81 0.55
C VAL A 228 16.08 10.13 1.87
N GLN A 229 15.81 10.91 2.92
CA GLN A 229 15.55 10.39 4.26
C GLN A 229 14.09 9.98 4.49
N ALA A 230 13.13 10.53 3.73
CA ALA A 230 11.74 10.05 3.75
C ALA A 230 11.03 10.29 2.42
N VAL A 231 10.02 9.46 2.13
CA VAL A 231 9.18 9.61 0.93
C VAL A 231 7.72 9.73 1.32
N ASP A 232 7.04 10.80 0.90
CA ASP A 232 5.59 10.94 1.00
C ASP A 232 4.93 10.57 -0.33
N VAL A 233 4.23 9.44 -0.33
CA VAL A 233 3.68 8.88 -1.55
C VAL A 233 2.64 9.77 -2.21
N ALA A 234 1.86 10.54 -1.43
CA ALA A 234 0.84 11.47 -1.92
C ALA A 234 0.02 10.93 -3.11
N GLY A 235 -0.66 9.80 -2.87
CA GLY A 235 -1.39 9.07 -3.91
C GLY A 235 -2.67 9.75 -4.37
N ALA A 236 -3.24 9.17 -5.43
CA ALA A 236 -4.54 9.56 -5.97
C ALA A 236 -5.69 9.18 -5.02
N GLY A 237 -6.84 9.85 -5.20
CA GLY A 237 -8.05 9.65 -4.40
C GLY A 237 -8.37 10.77 -3.41
N GLY A 238 -7.57 11.84 -3.40
CA GLY A 238 -7.81 13.08 -2.66
C GLY A 238 -8.04 14.28 -3.56
N THR A 239 -7.35 15.38 -3.24
CA THR A 239 -7.25 16.55 -4.12
C THR A 239 -6.59 16.14 -5.44
N SER A 240 -7.27 16.40 -6.55
CA SER A 240 -6.74 16.23 -7.90
C SER A 240 -6.20 17.57 -8.42
N TRP A 241 -4.89 17.64 -8.64
CA TRP A 241 -4.28 18.84 -9.20
C TRP A 241 -4.59 19.03 -10.69
N SER A 242 -4.96 17.99 -11.44
CA SER A 242 -5.49 18.17 -12.80
C SER A 242 -6.82 18.92 -12.76
N GLU A 243 -7.67 18.64 -11.78
CA GLU A 243 -8.93 19.37 -11.56
C GLU A 243 -8.69 20.80 -11.06
N VAL A 244 -7.73 21.02 -10.15
CA VAL A 244 -7.33 22.37 -9.72
C VAL A 244 -6.88 23.20 -10.93
N GLU A 245 -5.99 22.67 -11.77
CA GLU A 245 -5.52 23.39 -12.95
C GLU A 245 -6.64 23.54 -14.00
N ARG A 246 -7.54 22.57 -14.15
CA ARG A 246 -8.72 22.68 -15.03
C ARG A 246 -9.56 23.90 -14.70
N HIS A 247 -9.84 24.15 -13.41
CA HIS A 247 -10.59 25.33 -12.95
C HIS A 247 -9.83 26.66 -13.14
N ARG A 248 -8.49 26.62 -13.24
CA ARG A 248 -7.67 27.81 -13.55
C ARG A 248 -7.60 28.13 -15.04
N ILE A 249 -7.69 27.11 -15.88
CA ILE A 249 -7.53 27.24 -17.33
C ILE A 249 -8.80 27.88 -17.91
N ALA A 250 -8.65 29.01 -18.60
CA ALA A 250 -9.75 29.67 -19.30
C ALA A 250 -10.07 29.03 -20.67
N GLU A 251 -9.08 28.42 -21.34
CA GLU A 251 -9.23 27.87 -22.69
C GLU A 251 -9.96 26.51 -22.67
N PRO A 252 -11.14 26.36 -23.30
CA PRO A 252 -11.95 25.13 -23.19
C PRO A 252 -11.26 23.86 -23.72
N SER A 253 -10.40 23.99 -24.73
CA SER A 253 -9.60 22.87 -25.27
C SER A 253 -8.64 22.32 -24.20
N ARG A 254 -7.92 23.20 -23.50
CA ARG A 254 -6.98 22.84 -22.43
C ARG A 254 -7.70 22.36 -21.18
N GLN A 255 -8.90 22.85 -20.89
CA GLN A 255 -9.73 22.28 -19.82
C GLN A 255 -10.07 20.82 -20.09
N ARG A 256 -10.41 20.46 -21.34
CA ARG A 256 -10.64 19.05 -21.72
C ARG A 256 -9.37 18.20 -21.62
N VAL A 257 -8.21 18.77 -21.95
CA VAL A 257 -6.91 18.11 -21.76
C VAL A 257 -6.67 17.82 -20.28
N ALA A 258 -6.86 18.80 -19.40
CA ALA A 258 -6.71 18.60 -17.95
C ALA A 258 -7.71 17.56 -17.40
N ALA A 259 -8.97 17.62 -17.83
CA ALA A 259 -10.02 16.67 -17.42
C ALA A 259 -9.71 15.22 -17.81
N ALA A 260 -8.94 14.99 -18.88
CA ALA A 260 -8.52 13.65 -19.29
C ALA A 260 -7.57 12.97 -18.29
N PHE A 261 -7.02 13.71 -17.33
CA PHE A 261 -6.17 13.20 -16.25
C PHE A 261 -6.87 13.24 -14.88
N SER A 262 -8.21 13.29 -14.86
CA SER A 262 -8.98 13.40 -13.62
C SER A 262 -8.98 12.12 -12.79
N ASP A 263 -8.74 10.97 -13.43
CA ASP A 263 -8.61 9.62 -12.86
C ASP A 263 -7.19 9.04 -12.94
N TRP A 264 -6.21 9.86 -13.31
CA TRP A 264 -4.81 9.45 -13.42
C TRP A 264 -4.19 9.18 -12.04
N GLY A 265 -3.17 8.31 -12.02
CA GLY A 265 -2.31 8.07 -10.85
C GLY A 265 -2.55 6.72 -10.17
N ILE A 266 -1.81 6.51 -9.08
CA ILE A 266 -1.84 5.31 -8.24
C ILE A 266 -2.52 5.68 -6.92
N SER A 267 -3.45 4.86 -6.43
CA SER A 267 -4.14 5.12 -5.17
C SER A 267 -3.16 5.17 -3.98
N THR A 268 -3.48 5.98 -2.98
CA THR A 268 -2.64 6.14 -1.78
C THR A 268 -2.28 4.82 -1.12
N VAL A 269 -3.26 3.91 -0.95
CA VAL A 269 -3.02 2.60 -0.35
C VAL A 269 -2.10 1.72 -1.20
N GLN A 270 -2.26 1.73 -2.53
CA GLN A 270 -1.38 0.95 -3.41
C GLN A 270 0.05 1.49 -3.35
N CYS A 271 0.24 2.80 -3.50
CA CYS A 271 1.56 3.42 -3.38
C CYS A 271 2.22 3.11 -2.03
N LEU A 272 1.48 3.20 -0.93
CA LEU A 272 2.01 2.94 0.40
C LEU A 272 2.52 1.50 0.54
N ARG A 273 1.72 0.53 0.10
CA ARG A 273 2.10 -0.90 0.17
C ARG A 273 3.31 -1.19 -0.70
N ASP A 274 3.34 -0.66 -1.91
CA ASP A 274 4.43 -0.85 -2.86
C ASP A 274 5.72 -0.19 -2.36
N ALA A 275 5.63 1.05 -1.84
CA ALA A 275 6.74 1.77 -1.24
C ALA A 275 7.33 1.00 -0.04
N ARG A 276 6.48 0.49 0.87
CA ARG A 276 6.94 -0.30 2.02
C ARG A 276 7.58 -1.63 1.60
N ALA A 277 7.09 -2.26 0.52
CA ALA A 277 7.66 -3.51 0.02
C ALA A 277 9.09 -3.36 -0.51
N VAL A 278 9.40 -2.24 -1.19
CA VAL A 278 10.73 -1.97 -1.74
C VAL A 278 11.67 -1.25 -0.78
N ALA A 279 11.13 -0.57 0.24
CA ALA A 279 11.90 0.10 1.28
C ALA A 279 11.39 -0.29 2.69
N PRO A 280 11.64 -1.53 3.15
CA PRO A 280 11.13 -2.04 4.42
C PRO A 280 11.51 -1.19 5.64
N ASP A 281 12.70 -0.57 5.61
CA ASP A 281 13.25 0.25 6.70
C ASP A 281 13.17 1.76 6.41
N GLY A 282 12.68 2.16 5.22
CA GLY A 282 12.57 3.56 4.83
C GLY A 282 11.48 4.28 5.63
N VAL A 283 11.66 5.59 5.86
CA VAL A 283 10.61 6.41 6.47
C VAL A 283 9.60 6.80 5.39
N ILE A 284 8.37 6.30 5.50
CA ILE A 284 7.34 6.47 4.47
C ILE A 284 6.16 7.25 5.04
N PHE A 285 5.80 8.36 4.39
CA PHE A 285 4.59 9.08 4.70
C PHE A 285 3.47 8.66 3.75
N ALA A 286 2.25 8.56 4.29
CA ALA A 286 1.06 8.34 3.50
C ALA A 286 0.21 9.61 3.49
N SER A 287 0.06 10.24 2.33
CA SER A 287 -0.89 11.32 2.11
C SER A 287 -1.67 11.10 0.81
N GLY A 288 -2.68 11.94 0.57
CA GLY A 288 -3.61 11.79 -0.55
C GLY A 288 -4.88 11.07 -0.13
N GLY A 289 -6.00 11.78 -0.10
CA GLY A 289 -7.32 11.18 0.16
C GLY A 289 -7.52 10.57 1.55
N VAL A 290 -6.71 10.96 2.55
CA VAL A 290 -6.92 10.63 3.97
C VAL A 290 -8.00 11.54 4.54
N ARG A 291 -9.07 10.95 5.10
CA ARG A 291 -10.29 11.71 5.48
C ARG A 291 -10.47 11.86 6.98
N ASN A 292 -10.07 10.86 7.78
CA ASN A 292 -10.32 10.81 9.23
C ASN A 292 -9.29 9.92 9.94
N GLY A 293 -9.40 9.82 11.27
CA GLY A 293 -8.51 9.00 12.09
C GLY A 293 -8.54 7.49 11.80
N VAL A 294 -9.62 6.96 11.22
CA VAL A 294 -9.67 5.54 10.79
C VAL A 294 -8.76 5.32 9.59
N ASP A 295 -8.77 6.25 8.63
CA ASP A 295 -7.86 6.19 7.47
C ASP A 295 -6.40 6.38 7.91
N VAL A 296 -6.14 7.24 8.91
CA VAL A 296 -4.81 7.34 9.56
C VAL A 296 -4.41 6.00 10.17
N ALA A 297 -5.29 5.37 10.95
CA ALA A 297 -5.00 4.08 11.57
C ALA A 297 -4.70 2.98 10.53
N LYS A 298 -5.47 2.93 9.45
CA LYS A 298 -5.23 2.02 8.32
C LYS A 298 -3.89 2.30 7.65
N ALA A 299 -3.55 3.57 7.39
CA ALA A 299 -2.27 3.92 6.78
C ALA A 299 -1.08 3.45 7.63
N ILE A 300 -1.12 3.67 8.95
CA ILE A 300 -0.07 3.17 9.85
C ILE A 300 0.02 1.64 9.82
N ALA A 301 -1.12 0.94 9.91
CA ALA A 301 -1.17 -0.52 9.83
C ALA A 301 -0.71 -1.08 8.46
N LEU A 302 -0.83 -0.30 7.39
CA LEU A 302 -0.35 -0.64 6.04
C LEU A 302 1.14 -0.30 5.83
N GLY A 303 1.79 0.32 6.81
CA GLY A 303 3.22 0.57 6.78
C GLY A 303 3.64 2.04 6.70
N ALA A 304 2.76 3.01 6.98
CA ALA A 304 3.16 4.41 7.09
C ALA A 304 3.86 4.68 8.44
N ASP A 305 4.77 5.64 8.44
CA ASP A 305 5.40 6.21 9.63
C ASP A 305 4.69 7.48 10.11
N VAL A 306 4.23 8.28 9.16
CA VAL A 306 3.50 9.52 9.39
C VAL A 306 2.42 9.66 8.31
N VAL A 307 1.29 10.27 8.65
CA VAL A 307 0.15 10.44 7.74
C VAL A 307 -0.09 11.92 7.46
N GLY A 308 -0.03 12.29 6.19
CA GLY A 308 -0.17 13.67 5.73
C GLY A 308 -1.61 14.03 5.34
N ILE A 309 -2.11 15.17 5.83
CA ILE A 309 -3.44 15.71 5.47
C ILE A 309 -3.28 17.16 5.02
N ALA A 310 -3.84 17.50 3.84
CA ALA A 310 -3.77 18.85 3.25
C ALA A 310 -5.17 19.50 3.17
N GLY A 311 -5.97 19.14 2.15
CA GLY A 311 -7.25 19.80 1.84
C GLY A 311 -8.21 20.03 3.02
N PRO A 312 -8.45 19.03 3.90
CA PRO A 312 -9.25 19.24 5.11
C PRO A 312 -8.71 20.35 6.02
N PHE A 313 -7.39 20.34 6.28
CA PHE A 313 -6.73 21.37 7.09
C PHE A 313 -6.72 22.75 6.40
N LEU A 314 -6.61 22.79 5.08
CA LEU A 314 -6.73 24.05 4.32
C LEU A 314 -8.09 24.72 4.56
N ARG A 315 -9.17 23.95 4.42
CA ARG A 315 -10.54 24.44 4.64
C ARG A 315 -10.74 24.90 6.07
N ALA A 316 -10.36 24.06 7.04
CA ALA A 316 -10.43 24.43 8.45
C ALA A 316 -9.61 25.70 8.78
N ALA A 317 -8.43 25.86 8.20
CA ALA A 317 -7.58 27.03 8.42
C ALA A 317 -8.11 28.31 7.77
N ALA A 318 -8.89 28.20 6.70
CA ALA A 318 -9.62 29.32 6.10
C ALA A 318 -10.74 29.81 7.04
N ASP A 319 -11.40 28.90 7.74
CA ASP A 319 -12.48 29.21 8.70
C ASP A 319 -11.94 29.76 10.03
N GLY A 320 -10.80 29.28 10.50
CA GLY A 320 -10.10 29.86 11.64
C GLY A 320 -9.33 28.86 12.49
N VAL A 321 -8.59 29.37 13.49
CA VAL A 321 -7.76 28.53 14.37
C VAL A 321 -8.58 27.50 15.16
N SER A 322 -9.83 27.82 15.55
CA SER A 322 -10.69 26.87 16.25
C SER A 322 -11.05 25.68 15.36
N ALA A 323 -11.46 25.92 14.11
CA ALA A 323 -11.80 24.85 13.18
C ALA A 323 -10.60 23.93 12.90
N VAL A 324 -9.38 24.47 12.83
CA VAL A 324 -8.15 23.66 12.71
C VAL A 324 -7.96 22.78 13.95
N ARG A 325 -8.17 23.34 15.15
CA ARG A 325 -8.06 22.61 16.42
C ARG A 325 -9.09 21.50 16.50
N ASP A 326 -10.34 21.81 16.17
CA ASP A 326 -11.45 20.86 16.23
C ASP A 326 -11.20 19.68 15.28
N LEU A 327 -10.79 19.96 14.03
CA LEU A 327 -10.41 18.93 13.06
C LEU A 327 -9.22 18.08 13.54
N ALA A 328 -8.18 18.70 14.09
CA ALA A 328 -7.01 17.97 14.57
C ALA A 328 -7.36 17.05 15.74
N HIS A 329 -8.13 17.53 16.72
CA HIS A 329 -8.61 16.70 17.83
C HIS A 329 -9.49 15.56 17.34
N GLU A 330 -10.43 15.81 16.42
CA GLU A 330 -11.30 14.78 15.87
C GLU A 330 -10.48 13.66 15.21
N VAL A 331 -9.49 14.00 14.38
CA VAL A 331 -8.63 13.01 13.72
C VAL A 331 -7.84 12.19 14.74
N ILE A 332 -7.26 12.84 15.76
CA ILE A 332 -6.47 12.17 16.80
C ILE A 332 -7.34 11.26 17.66
N GLU A 333 -8.53 11.73 18.06
CA GLU A 333 -9.46 10.96 18.89
C GLU A 333 -10.00 9.75 18.12
N VAL A 334 -10.36 9.91 16.84
CA VAL A 334 -10.78 8.80 15.99
C VAL A 334 -9.65 7.79 15.79
N LEU A 335 -8.39 8.24 15.66
CA LEU A 335 -7.22 7.33 15.63
C LEU A 335 -7.11 6.54 16.95
N ARG A 336 -7.15 7.22 18.09
CA ARG A 336 -7.05 6.63 19.42
C ARG A 336 -8.17 5.61 19.69
N ILE A 337 -9.41 5.95 19.34
CA ILE A 337 -10.55 5.02 19.43
C ILE A 337 -10.41 3.85 18.45
N SER A 338 -9.88 4.08 17.25
CA SER A 338 -9.62 3.00 16.27
C SER A 338 -8.60 1.99 16.82
N MET A 339 -7.53 2.50 17.44
CA MET A 339 -6.50 1.70 18.11
C MET A 339 -7.09 0.90 19.28
N PHE A 340 -7.87 1.55 20.15
CA PHE A 340 -8.61 0.88 21.23
C PHE A 340 -9.52 -0.23 20.69
N GLY A 341 -10.34 0.08 19.68
CA GLY A 341 -11.30 -0.85 19.09
C GLY A 341 -10.69 -2.08 18.41
N ILE A 342 -9.37 -2.12 18.25
CA ILE A 342 -8.59 -3.26 17.75
C ILE A 342 -7.60 -3.83 18.77
N GLY A 343 -7.56 -3.32 20.00
CA GLY A 343 -6.62 -3.74 21.03
C GLY A 343 -5.16 -3.40 20.73
N ALA A 344 -4.89 -2.21 20.19
CA ALA A 344 -3.55 -1.67 20.00
C ALA A 344 -3.32 -0.49 20.96
N ALA A 345 -2.41 -0.63 21.92
CA ALA A 345 -2.13 0.41 22.91
C ALA A 345 -1.12 1.46 22.42
N SER A 346 -0.36 1.18 21.35
CA SER A 346 0.67 2.07 20.81
C SER A 346 0.73 2.06 19.28
N ILE A 347 1.34 3.08 18.68
CA ILE A 347 1.61 3.12 17.22
C ILE A 347 2.40 1.89 16.74
N ALA A 348 3.32 1.38 17.56
CA ALA A 348 4.11 0.19 17.24
C ALA A 348 3.26 -1.10 17.22
N GLU A 349 2.23 -1.19 18.06
CA GLU A 349 1.25 -2.29 18.04
C GLU A 349 0.28 -2.14 16.87
N LEU A 350 -0.22 -0.92 16.62
CA LEU A 350 -1.06 -0.63 15.46
C LEU A 350 -0.38 -1.03 14.15
N ARG A 351 0.91 -0.71 13.98
CA ARG A 351 1.68 -1.10 12.80
C ARG A 351 1.79 -2.62 12.60
N ARG A 352 1.81 -3.39 13.68
CA ARG A 352 1.93 -4.87 13.66
C ARG A 352 0.59 -5.57 13.82
N THR A 353 -0.52 -4.84 13.74
CA THR A 353 -1.84 -5.40 14.02
C THR A 353 -2.21 -6.48 13.00
N PRO A 354 -2.64 -7.67 13.44
CA PRO A 354 -3.15 -8.71 12.54
C PRO A 354 -4.61 -8.45 12.14
N TRP A 355 -5.22 -7.39 12.66
CA TRP A 355 -6.65 -7.14 12.57
C TRP A 355 -7.05 -6.32 11.34
N LEU A 356 -6.11 -5.78 10.57
CA LEU A 356 -6.42 -5.14 9.29
C LEU A 356 -6.58 -6.20 8.19
N ARG A 357 -7.72 -6.18 7.49
CA ARG A 357 -8.03 -7.09 6.37
C ARG A 357 -8.43 -6.32 5.13
N ARG A 358 -8.04 -6.81 3.95
CA ARG A 358 -8.63 -6.34 2.70
C ARG A 358 -10.01 -6.97 2.52
N ARG A 359 -11.00 -6.19 2.09
CA ARG A 359 -12.36 -6.67 1.78
C ARG A 359 -12.27 -7.68 0.64
N GLY A 360 -12.90 -8.84 0.83
CA GLY A 360 -12.89 -9.91 -0.17
C GLY A 360 -11.69 -10.86 -0.10
N GLU A 361 -10.68 -10.60 0.73
CA GLU A 361 -9.68 -11.63 1.06
C GLU A 361 -10.32 -12.66 2.02
N ALA A 362 -10.72 -13.81 1.47
CA ALA A 362 -10.95 -14.99 2.29
C ALA A 362 -9.65 -15.38 3.00
N SER A 363 -9.73 -15.87 4.24
CA SER A 363 -8.58 -16.33 5.02
C SER A 363 -7.71 -17.30 4.21
N SER A 364 -6.57 -16.82 3.69
CA SER A 364 -5.63 -17.51 2.80
C SER A 364 -4.83 -18.64 3.45
N SER A 365 -5.24 -19.11 4.63
CA SER A 365 -4.64 -20.32 5.21
C SER A 365 -5.14 -21.53 4.42
N PRO A 366 -4.25 -22.31 3.78
CA PRO A 366 -4.65 -23.54 3.09
C PRO A 366 -5.43 -24.42 4.06
N ARG A 367 -6.61 -24.87 3.65
CA ARG A 367 -7.44 -25.77 4.47
C ARG A 367 -6.89 -27.17 4.27
N VAL A 368 -6.41 -27.80 5.34
CA VAL A 368 -5.80 -29.14 5.31
C VAL A 368 -6.69 -30.12 6.07
N GLY A 369 -7.11 -31.19 5.40
CA GLY A 369 -7.74 -32.34 6.01
C GLY A 369 -6.85 -33.58 5.95
N ARG A 370 -7.03 -34.51 6.89
CA ARG A 370 -6.35 -35.81 6.92
C ARG A 370 -7.40 -36.91 6.97
N LEU A 371 -7.29 -37.86 6.06
CA LEU A 371 -8.16 -39.03 5.94
C LEU A 371 -7.34 -40.28 6.26
N GLN A 372 -7.93 -41.21 7.02
CA GLN A 372 -7.30 -42.46 7.43
C GLN A 372 -8.13 -43.64 6.93
N TYR A 373 -7.47 -44.65 6.37
CA TYR A 373 -8.10 -45.81 5.75
C TYR A 373 -7.38 -47.10 6.11
N ALA A 374 -8.14 -48.11 6.51
CA ALA A 374 -7.68 -49.50 6.59
C ALA A 374 -7.81 -50.16 5.20
N THR A 375 -6.71 -50.59 4.60
CA THR A 375 -6.70 -51.24 3.28
C THR A 375 -6.79 -52.77 3.38
N SER A 376 -7.33 -53.44 2.35
CA SER A 376 -7.60 -54.88 2.36
C SER A 376 -6.54 -55.74 1.63
N GLY A 377 -5.56 -55.13 0.95
CA GLY A 377 -4.40 -55.82 0.35
C GLY A 377 -3.89 -55.20 -0.96
N ALA A 378 -2.75 -55.68 -1.46
CA ALA A 378 -2.16 -55.18 -2.72
C ALA A 378 -3.14 -55.28 -3.89
N GLY A 379 -3.20 -54.22 -4.69
CA GLY A 379 -4.06 -54.11 -5.87
C GLY A 379 -5.49 -53.67 -5.55
N SER A 380 -5.82 -53.33 -4.30
CA SER A 380 -7.13 -52.77 -3.95
C SER A 380 -7.20 -51.28 -4.29
N PHE A 381 -8.27 -50.87 -4.97
CA PHE A 381 -8.61 -49.49 -5.25
C PHE A 381 -9.74 -49.07 -4.31
N LEU A 382 -9.42 -48.25 -3.31
CA LEU A 382 -10.40 -47.70 -2.39
C LEU A 382 -10.88 -46.35 -2.92
N ASP A 383 -12.17 -46.22 -3.19
CA ASP A 383 -12.78 -44.96 -3.62
C ASP A 383 -12.89 -44.00 -2.45
N ILE A 384 -12.16 -42.88 -2.52
CA ILE A 384 -12.08 -41.85 -1.48
C ILE A 384 -12.74 -40.53 -1.92
N THR A 385 -13.46 -40.53 -3.04
CA THR A 385 -13.96 -39.31 -3.69
C THR A 385 -14.89 -38.50 -2.78
N ASP A 386 -15.78 -39.17 -2.07
CA ASP A 386 -16.82 -38.50 -1.28
C ASP A 386 -16.25 -37.89 0.01
N ASP A 387 -15.21 -38.51 0.57
CA ASP A 387 -14.46 -37.98 1.72
C ASP A 387 -13.65 -36.74 1.33
N VAL A 388 -12.94 -36.79 0.19
CA VAL A 388 -12.23 -35.62 -0.37
C VAL A 388 -13.24 -34.50 -0.66
N SER A 389 -14.38 -34.82 -1.26
CA SER A 389 -15.47 -33.87 -1.52
C SER A 389 -16.03 -33.26 -0.22
N SER A 390 -16.04 -34.03 0.88
CA SER A 390 -16.46 -33.55 2.19
C SER A 390 -15.50 -32.51 2.76
N ILE A 391 -14.18 -32.76 2.66
CA ILE A 391 -13.16 -31.79 3.06
C ILE A 391 -13.28 -30.51 2.22
N VAL A 392 -13.46 -30.64 0.91
CA VAL A 392 -13.72 -29.51 0.01
C VAL A 392 -14.92 -28.69 0.45
N ARG A 393 -16.07 -29.33 0.70
CA ARG A 393 -17.28 -28.65 1.18
C ARG A 393 -17.04 -27.92 2.50
N SER A 394 -16.31 -28.55 3.44
CA SER A 394 -15.98 -27.95 4.73
C SER A 394 -14.97 -26.79 4.64
N SER A 395 -14.19 -26.71 3.56
CA SER A 395 -13.15 -25.69 3.38
C SER A 395 -13.71 -24.29 3.15
N GLY A 396 -14.91 -24.19 2.59
CA GLY A 396 -15.55 -22.94 2.17
C GLY A 396 -15.00 -22.33 0.88
N VAL A 397 -13.97 -22.94 0.27
CA VAL A 397 -13.39 -22.47 -0.99
C VAL A 397 -14.35 -22.75 -2.14
N ARG A 398 -14.55 -21.79 -3.04
CA ARG A 398 -15.42 -21.92 -4.21
C ARG A 398 -14.63 -22.12 -5.49
N GLU A 399 -13.58 -21.32 -5.70
CA GLU A 399 -12.75 -21.35 -6.90
C GLU A 399 -11.31 -21.64 -6.50
N GLY A 400 -10.69 -22.68 -7.06
CA GLY A 400 -9.32 -23.02 -6.69
C GLY A 400 -8.84 -24.40 -7.11
N VAL A 401 -7.99 -25.00 -6.28
CA VAL A 401 -7.41 -26.33 -6.50
C VAL A 401 -7.43 -27.17 -5.24
N VAL A 402 -7.55 -28.48 -5.43
CA VAL A 402 -7.47 -29.50 -4.38
C VAL A 402 -6.30 -30.41 -4.70
N HIS A 403 -5.38 -30.54 -3.76
CA HIS A 403 -4.26 -31.46 -3.84
C HIS A 403 -4.49 -32.64 -2.88
N VAL A 404 -4.55 -33.85 -3.41
CA VAL A 404 -4.77 -35.10 -2.66
C VAL A 404 -3.48 -35.90 -2.68
N TYR A 405 -2.87 -36.14 -1.52
CA TYR A 405 -1.53 -36.70 -1.39
C TYR A 405 -1.48 -37.87 -0.39
N SER A 406 -0.99 -39.03 -0.81
CA SER A 406 -0.64 -40.15 0.05
C SER A 406 0.72 -39.90 0.71
N THR A 407 0.77 -40.04 2.03
CA THR A 407 2.02 -39.92 2.81
C THR A 407 2.86 -41.20 2.83
N HIS A 408 2.52 -42.20 2.00
CA HIS A 408 3.11 -43.54 2.04
C HIS A 408 3.79 -43.90 0.71
N THR A 409 4.96 -44.54 0.80
CA THR A 409 5.75 -44.99 -0.35
C THR A 409 5.24 -46.25 -1.04
N THR A 410 4.20 -46.88 -0.49
CA THR A 410 3.60 -48.11 -1.02
C THR A 410 2.07 -47.98 -1.15
N ALA A 411 1.56 -46.76 -1.24
CA ALA A 411 0.16 -46.49 -1.54
C ALA A 411 0.08 -45.22 -2.41
N ALA A 412 -0.65 -45.29 -3.51
CA ALA A 412 -0.73 -44.23 -4.51
C ALA A 412 -2.11 -43.56 -4.51
N VAL A 413 -2.20 -42.37 -5.10
CA VAL A 413 -3.47 -41.68 -5.39
C VAL A 413 -3.65 -41.62 -6.90
N ARG A 414 -4.82 -42.00 -7.42
CA ARG A 414 -5.14 -41.92 -8.85
C ARG A 414 -6.57 -41.53 -9.11
N VAL A 415 -6.81 -40.79 -10.20
CA VAL A 415 -8.15 -40.51 -10.72
C VAL A 415 -8.45 -41.47 -11.87
N ASN A 416 -9.55 -42.22 -11.76
CA ASN A 416 -9.99 -43.12 -12.82
C ASN A 416 -11.47 -43.47 -12.70
N GLU A 417 -11.95 -44.46 -13.45
CA GLU A 417 -13.33 -44.93 -13.40
C GLU A 417 -13.54 -46.05 -12.37
N ASN A 418 -14.68 -45.98 -11.64
CA ASN A 418 -15.07 -47.01 -10.67
C ASN A 418 -15.93 -48.09 -11.30
N GLU A 419 -15.31 -48.90 -12.15
CA GLU A 419 -15.91 -50.08 -12.77
C GLU A 419 -15.15 -51.34 -12.33
N GLU A 420 -15.86 -52.34 -11.81
CA GLU A 420 -15.26 -53.47 -11.11
C GLU A 420 -14.29 -54.28 -11.98
N LEU A 421 -14.61 -54.53 -13.25
CA LEU A 421 -13.77 -55.31 -14.15
C LEU A 421 -12.54 -54.51 -14.58
N LEU A 422 -12.68 -53.21 -14.79
CA LEU A 422 -11.57 -52.31 -15.10
C LEU A 422 -10.57 -52.22 -13.94
N LEU A 423 -11.06 -52.14 -12.69
CA LEU A 423 -10.17 -52.17 -11.52
C LEU A 423 -9.41 -53.50 -11.41
N ARG A 424 -10.04 -54.63 -11.79
CA ARG A 424 -9.35 -55.94 -11.90
C ARG A 424 -8.31 -55.95 -13.02
N ASP A 425 -8.58 -55.27 -14.14
CA ASP A 425 -7.60 -55.10 -15.22
C ASP A 425 -6.38 -54.31 -14.77
N PHE A 426 -6.59 -53.22 -14.01
CA PHE A 426 -5.50 -52.43 -13.44
C PHE A 426 -4.67 -53.23 -12.43
N ALA A 427 -5.31 -54.00 -11.55
CA ALA A 427 -4.58 -54.87 -10.62
C ALA A 427 -3.71 -55.89 -11.37
N ARG A 428 -4.26 -56.56 -12.41
CA ARG A 428 -3.50 -57.48 -13.28
C ARG A 428 -2.40 -56.79 -14.07
N PHE A 429 -2.60 -55.53 -14.47
CA PHE A 429 -1.59 -54.74 -15.16
C PHE A 429 -0.42 -54.42 -14.22
N LEU A 430 -0.67 -53.99 -12.99
CA LEU A 430 0.37 -53.74 -11.99
C LEU A 430 1.14 -55.02 -11.63
N GLU A 431 0.45 -56.16 -11.53
CA GLU A 431 1.09 -57.46 -11.30
C GLU A 431 2.03 -57.85 -12.45
N ARG A 432 1.68 -57.54 -13.70
CA ARG A 432 2.57 -57.80 -14.85
C ARG A 432 3.79 -56.89 -14.88
N LEU A 433 3.65 -55.62 -14.49
CA LEU A 433 4.75 -54.65 -14.53
C LEU A 433 5.75 -54.82 -13.40
N ALA A 434 5.26 -55.13 -12.20
CA ALA A 434 6.05 -55.32 -11.01
C ALA A 434 5.40 -56.42 -10.14
N PRO A 435 5.65 -57.71 -10.43
CA PRO A 435 4.98 -58.82 -9.78
C PRO A 435 5.38 -58.96 -8.31
N ALA A 436 4.42 -59.34 -7.46
CA ALA A 436 4.64 -59.55 -6.03
C ALA A 436 5.20 -60.94 -5.71
N GLY A 437 4.80 -61.96 -6.47
CA GLY A 437 5.08 -63.37 -6.15
C GLY A 437 6.36 -63.97 -6.74
N ASN A 438 6.82 -63.48 -7.90
CA ASN A 438 7.97 -64.04 -8.62
C ASN A 438 8.98 -62.98 -9.11
N GLY A 439 8.81 -61.72 -8.69
CA GLY A 439 9.77 -60.66 -8.98
C GLY A 439 11.03 -60.79 -8.12
N VAL A 440 12.17 -60.45 -8.69
CA VAL A 440 13.44 -60.37 -7.95
C VAL A 440 13.74 -58.90 -7.70
N TYR A 441 13.59 -58.46 -6.45
CA TYR A 441 13.88 -57.10 -6.03
C TYR A 441 14.99 -57.10 -4.99
N GLU A 442 16.05 -56.35 -5.22
CA GLU A 442 17.14 -56.24 -4.25
C GLU A 442 16.68 -55.65 -2.90
N HIS A 443 15.61 -54.85 -2.90
CA HIS A 443 15.01 -54.29 -1.70
C HIS A 443 14.52 -55.36 -0.71
N ASP A 444 14.17 -56.55 -1.23
CA ASP A 444 13.65 -57.67 -0.45
C ASP A 444 14.78 -58.60 0.04
N ASP A 445 16.05 -58.32 -0.29
CA ASP A 445 17.20 -59.01 0.28
C ASP A 445 17.56 -58.41 1.65
N PHE A 446 16.89 -58.89 2.69
CA PHE A 446 17.07 -58.41 4.06
C PHE A 446 18.45 -58.73 4.65
N ALA A 447 19.17 -59.72 4.11
CA ALA A 447 20.53 -60.04 4.57
C ALA A 447 21.54 -58.96 4.19
N ARG A 448 21.28 -58.23 3.09
CA ARG A 448 22.13 -57.13 2.61
C ARG A 448 21.74 -55.76 3.15
N ARG A 449 20.55 -55.61 3.74
CA ARG A 449 20.04 -54.31 4.21
C ARG A 449 20.48 -54.03 5.65
N VAL A 450 20.91 -52.79 5.87
CA VAL A 450 21.25 -52.25 7.20
C VAL A 450 20.11 -51.36 7.72
N ASN A 451 19.92 -51.29 9.05
CA ASN A 451 18.88 -50.49 9.71
C ASN A 451 17.43 -50.86 9.33
N LEU A 452 17.14 -52.15 9.17
CA LEU A 452 15.78 -52.65 8.93
C LEU A 452 14.88 -52.44 10.17
N PRO A 453 13.68 -51.85 9.99
CA PRO A 453 12.66 -51.86 11.04
C PRO A 453 12.30 -53.30 11.45
N PRO A 454 11.97 -53.54 12.74
CA PRO A 454 11.40 -54.81 13.13
C PRO A 454 10.12 -55.11 12.33
N ASN A 455 10.04 -56.28 11.71
CA ASN A 455 8.90 -56.75 10.90
C ASN A 455 8.68 -56.00 9.56
N GLU A 456 9.74 -55.54 8.90
CA GLU A 456 9.66 -55.05 7.51
C GLU A 456 9.11 -56.16 6.57
N PRO A 457 8.01 -55.91 5.82
CA PRO A 457 7.48 -56.90 4.88
C PRO A 457 8.28 -56.88 3.57
N VAL A 458 8.22 -57.99 2.84
CA VAL A 458 8.66 -58.04 1.43
C VAL A 458 7.75 -57.11 0.62
N ASN A 459 8.30 -56.01 0.09
CA ASN A 459 7.53 -54.92 -0.50
C ASN A 459 8.26 -54.20 -1.65
N GLY A 460 9.36 -54.74 -2.16
CA GLY A 460 10.10 -54.16 -3.29
C GLY A 460 9.22 -53.93 -4.53
N HIS A 461 8.31 -54.87 -4.81
CA HIS A 461 7.30 -54.74 -5.85
C HIS A 461 6.39 -53.52 -5.64
N ALA A 462 5.98 -53.24 -4.40
CA ALA A 462 5.06 -52.15 -4.07
C ALA A 462 5.69 -50.78 -4.31
N HIS A 463 6.98 -50.63 -3.98
CA HIS A 463 7.76 -49.43 -4.31
C HIS A 463 7.90 -49.23 -5.82
N CYS A 464 8.16 -50.30 -6.59
CA CYS A 464 8.23 -50.23 -8.05
C CYS A 464 6.88 -49.85 -8.68
N ARG A 465 5.76 -50.40 -8.18
CA ARG A 465 4.41 -49.98 -8.58
C ARG A 465 4.14 -48.53 -8.23
N HIS A 466 4.55 -48.09 -7.05
CA HIS A 466 4.38 -46.71 -6.61
C HIS A 466 5.16 -45.73 -7.51
N LEU A 467 6.36 -46.10 -7.96
CA LEU A 467 7.14 -45.30 -8.91
C LEU A 467 6.43 -45.10 -10.25
N LEU A 468 5.64 -46.07 -10.71
CA LEU A 468 4.84 -46.00 -11.93
C LEU A 468 3.53 -45.22 -11.73
N LEU A 469 3.04 -45.18 -10.50
CA LEU A 469 1.90 -44.38 -10.09
C LEU A 469 2.38 -43.03 -9.53
N SER A 470 1.46 -42.26 -8.95
CA SER A 470 1.77 -40.98 -8.32
C SER A 470 1.37 -41.05 -6.85
N SER A 471 2.13 -40.37 -5.99
CA SER A 471 1.73 -40.15 -4.60
C SER A 471 0.54 -39.19 -4.49
N SER A 472 0.23 -38.44 -5.56
CA SER A 472 -0.79 -37.40 -5.52
C SER A 472 -1.51 -37.13 -6.83
N GLU A 473 -2.69 -36.53 -6.71
CA GLU A 473 -3.47 -35.95 -7.80
C GLU A 473 -3.88 -34.51 -7.43
N THR A 474 -3.90 -33.62 -8.42
CA THR A 474 -4.34 -32.22 -8.26
C THR A 474 -5.54 -31.97 -9.14
N LEU A 475 -6.63 -31.51 -8.53
CA LEU A 475 -7.94 -31.35 -9.16
C LEU A 475 -8.38 -29.87 -9.11
N PRO A 476 -8.97 -29.35 -10.20
CA PRO A 476 -9.60 -28.04 -10.16
C PRO A 476 -10.87 -28.06 -9.30
N LEU A 477 -11.13 -26.93 -8.66
CA LEU A 477 -12.34 -26.66 -7.91
C LEU A 477 -13.12 -25.55 -8.61
N VAL A 478 -14.38 -25.83 -8.94
CA VAL A 478 -15.30 -24.88 -9.58
C VAL A 478 -16.62 -24.91 -8.82
N ASP A 479 -17.13 -23.74 -8.44
CA ASP A 479 -18.37 -23.61 -7.65
C ASP A 479 -18.40 -24.47 -6.36
N GLY A 480 -17.25 -24.61 -5.70
CA GLY A 480 -17.09 -25.39 -4.47
C GLY A 480 -17.21 -26.90 -4.67
N ARG A 481 -17.03 -27.38 -5.91
CA ARG A 481 -17.09 -28.81 -6.27
C ARG A 481 -15.84 -29.22 -7.02
N LEU A 482 -15.41 -30.46 -6.78
CA LEU A 482 -14.35 -31.08 -7.59
C LEU A 482 -14.81 -31.15 -9.04
N ALA A 483 -14.03 -30.59 -9.95
CA ALA A 483 -14.31 -30.61 -11.38
C ALA A 483 -13.91 -31.96 -12.01
N LEU A 484 -14.58 -33.02 -11.57
CA LEU A 484 -14.42 -34.38 -12.09
C LEU A 484 -15.31 -34.60 -13.32
N GLY A 485 -14.81 -35.36 -14.28
CA GLY A 485 -15.62 -35.91 -15.37
C GLY A 485 -16.67 -36.90 -14.84
N VAL A 486 -17.68 -37.19 -15.65
CA VAL A 486 -18.86 -38.01 -15.28
C VAL A 486 -18.50 -39.35 -14.62
N TRP A 487 -17.43 -39.99 -15.09
CA TRP A 487 -16.99 -41.30 -14.62
C TRP A 487 -15.79 -41.25 -13.67
N GLN A 488 -15.21 -40.07 -13.45
CA GLN A 488 -13.98 -39.93 -12.68
C GLN A 488 -14.25 -40.01 -11.18
N ARG A 489 -13.47 -40.87 -10.51
CA ARG A 489 -13.41 -41.08 -9.07
C ARG A 489 -11.95 -41.06 -8.63
N ILE A 490 -11.73 -40.67 -7.38
CA ILE A 490 -10.42 -40.59 -6.74
C ILE A 490 -10.20 -41.86 -5.94
N PHE A 491 -9.11 -42.57 -6.22
CA PHE A 491 -8.75 -43.80 -5.55
C PHE A 491 -7.49 -43.66 -4.73
N LEU A 492 -7.52 -44.23 -3.52
CA LEU A 492 -6.34 -44.68 -2.81
C LEU A 492 -6.02 -46.11 -3.25
N VAL A 493 -4.85 -46.32 -3.84
CA VAL A 493 -4.42 -47.62 -4.36
C VAL A 493 -3.41 -48.24 -3.37
N GLU A 494 -3.78 -49.37 -2.75
CA GLU A 494 -2.86 -50.15 -1.91
C GLU A 494 -1.97 -51.01 -2.80
N LEU A 495 -0.66 -50.99 -2.56
CA LEU A 495 0.31 -51.67 -3.43
C LEU A 495 1.07 -52.80 -2.75
N CYS A 496 0.90 -52.99 -1.44
CA CYS A 496 1.67 -53.92 -0.62
C CYS A 496 0.79 -54.90 0.17
N SER A 497 0.33 -54.52 1.36
CA SER A 497 -0.37 -55.40 2.29
C SER A 497 -1.41 -54.61 3.08
N PRO A 498 -2.40 -55.27 3.71
CA PRO A 498 -3.40 -54.60 4.53
C PRO A 498 -2.73 -53.73 5.60
N ARG A 499 -2.96 -52.41 5.56
CA ARG A 499 -2.34 -51.41 6.47
C ARG A 499 -3.23 -50.18 6.60
N GLU A 500 -2.98 -49.43 7.68
CA GLU A 500 -3.50 -48.07 7.82
C GLU A 500 -2.76 -47.12 6.87
N ARG A 501 -3.52 -46.33 6.12
CA ARG A 501 -3.03 -45.34 5.16
C ARG A 501 -3.61 -43.97 5.46
N THR A 502 -2.76 -42.96 5.35
CA THR A 502 -3.09 -41.55 5.54
C THR A 502 -2.98 -40.80 4.23
N VAL A 503 -4.08 -40.13 3.86
CA VAL A 503 -4.18 -39.21 2.74
C VAL A 503 -4.38 -37.79 3.27
N VAL A 504 -3.55 -36.86 2.80
CA VAL A 504 -3.65 -35.43 3.09
C VAL A 504 -4.39 -34.76 1.94
N VAL A 505 -5.39 -33.94 2.26
CA VAL A 505 -6.14 -33.14 1.29
C VAL A 505 -5.89 -31.67 1.62
N GLN A 506 -5.32 -30.94 0.68
CA GLN A 506 -5.09 -29.51 0.79
C GLN A 506 -5.97 -28.77 -0.21
N VAL A 507 -6.74 -27.79 0.28
CA VAL A 507 -7.60 -26.93 -0.54
C VAL A 507 -7.08 -25.50 -0.50
N VAL A 508 -6.86 -24.92 -1.68
CA VAL A 508 -6.35 -23.56 -1.86
C VAL A 508 -7.22 -22.83 -2.88
N GLY A 509 -7.71 -21.65 -2.53
CA GLY A 509 -8.54 -20.85 -3.41
C GLY A 509 -9.35 -19.78 -2.67
N THR A 510 -10.29 -19.17 -3.38
CA THR A 510 -11.19 -18.11 -2.90
C THR A 510 -12.61 -18.60 -2.67
#